data_AF-A0A379PRU5-F1
#
_entry.id   AF-A0A379PRU5-F1
#
_cell.length_a   1.000
_cell.length_b   1.000
_cell.length_c   1.000
_cell.angle_alpha   90.00
_cell.angle_beta   90.00
_cell.angle_gamma   90.00
#
_symmetry.space_group_name_H-M   'P 1'
#
loop_
_entity.id
_entity.type
_entity.pdbx_description
1 polymer ?
#
loop_
_entity_poly.entity_id
_entity_poly.type
_entity_poly.pdbx_seq_one_letter_code
_entity_poly.pdbx_strand_id
1 'polypeptide(L)'
;MNKEQVYDAKISPLMQQIIAICQEHGIAMMASYDIAHDGEGPNGEDCSGLTCSTLLPDGDGKHKDVFVQANAHIRRGGRPAPMMITTEHGDGTKSMTAVL
;
A
#
# COMPACT_ATOMS: atom_id res chain seq x y z
N MET A 1 24.41 8.08 -4.44
CA MET A 1 23.56 7.02 -3.88
C MET A 1 22.13 7.56 -3.85
N ASN A 2 21.22 6.98 -4.62
CA ASN A 2 19.81 7.41 -4.66
C ASN A 2 19.03 6.82 -3.45
N LYS A 3 17.76 7.20 -3.28
CA LYS A 3 16.92 6.73 -2.16
C LYS A 3 16.75 5.21 -2.17
N GLU A 4 16.51 4.62 -3.35
CA GLU A 4 16.39 3.18 -3.54
C GLU A 4 17.64 2.43 -3.08
N GLN A 5 18.84 2.87 -3.49
CA GLN A 5 20.10 2.28 -3.06
C GLN A 5 20.32 2.37 -1.55
N VAL A 6 19.89 3.46 -0.91
CA VAL A 6 19.90 3.56 0.56
C VAL A 6 18.93 2.55 1.17
N TYR A 7 17.73 2.43 0.60
CA TYR A 7 16.73 1.49 1.05
C TYR A 7 17.25 0.05 0.97
N ASP A 8 17.74 -0.36 -0.19
CA ASP A 8 18.24 -1.71 -0.42
C ASP A 8 19.44 -2.05 0.46
N ALA A 9 20.42 -1.14 0.56
CA ALA A 9 21.65 -1.41 1.29
C ALA A 9 21.50 -1.34 2.82
N LYS A 10 20.55 -0.53 3.33
CA LYS A 10 20.46 -0.23 4.77
C LYS A 10 19.10 -0.54 5.38
N ILE A 11 18.00 -0.23 4.69
CA ILE A 11 16.65 -0.32 5.27
C ILE A 11 16.08 -1.73 5.08
N SER A 12 16.22 -2.32 3.90
CA SER A 12 15.72 -3.66 3.57
C SER A 12 16.20 -4.74 4.56
N PRO A 13 17.49 -4.80 4.95
CA PRO A 13 17.95 -5.76 5.96
C PRO A 13 17.36 -5.53 7.36
N LEU A 14 17.09 -4.27 7.74
CA LEU A 14 16.45 -3.93 9.00
C LEU A 14 14.96 -4.29 8.97
N MET A 15 14.29 -4.04 7.84
CA MET A 15 12.90 -4.40 7.64
C MET A 15 12.67 -5.91 7.74
N GLN A 16 13.60 -6.73 7.24
CA GLN A 16 13.53 -8.19 7.43
C GLN A 16 13.50 -8.58 8.92
N GLN A 17 14.35 -7.94 9.74
CA GLN A 17 14.37 -8.18 11.18
C GLN A 17 13.09 -7.71 11.86
N ILE A 18 12.59 -6.51 11.49
CA ILE A 18 11.32 -5.97 12.02
C ILE A 18 10.15 -6.89 11.66
N ILE A 19 10.06 -7.34 10.41
CA ILE A 19 9.01 -8.25 9.95
C ILE A 19 9.04 -9.54 10.76
N ALA A 20 10.22 -10.14 10.95
CA ALA A 20 10.37 -11.36 11.74
C ALA A 20 9.88 -11.19 13.19
N ILE A 21 10.29 -10.11 13.87
CA ILE A 21 9.86 -9.81 15.25
C ILE A 21 8.35 -9.57 15.32
N CYS A 22 7.79 -8.82 14.37
CA CYS A 22 6.35 -8.57 14.33
C CYS A 22 5.56 -9.86 14.12
N GLN A 23 6.02 -10.75 13.24
CA GLN A 23 5.38 -12.06 13.02
C GLN A 23 5.51 -12.97 14.26
N GLU A 24 6.68 -13.02 14.89
CA GLU A 24 6.94 -13.83 16.09
C GLU A 24 6.02 -13.44 17.26
N HIS A 25 5.79 -12.15 17.45
CA HIS A 25 4.98 -11.64 18.56
C HIS A 25 3.55 -11.28 18.19
N GLY A 26 3.10 -11.60 16.96
CA GLY A 26 1.74 -11.32 16.51
C GLY A 26 1.38 -9.83 16.50
N ILE A 27 2.33 -8.96 16.13
CA ILE A 27 2.16 -7.51 16.10
C ILE A 27 1.77 -7.07 14.69
N ALA A 28 0.55 -6.55 14.54
CA ALA A 28 0.14 -5.90 13.29
C ALA A 28 1.02 -4.67 13.01
N MET A 29 1.49 -4.55 11.77
CA MET A 29 2.43 -3.51 11.36
C MET A 29 2.10 -2.98 9.97
N MET A 30 2.35 -1.69 9.74
CA MET A 30 2.36 -1.09 8.43
C MET A 30 3.55 -0.15 8.30
N ALA A 31 4.27 -0.26 7.18
CA ALA A 31 5.36 0.62 6.81
C ALA A 31 5.29 0.93 5.32
N SER A 32 5.57 2.17 4.94
CA SER A 32 5.62 2.59 3.54
C SER A 32 6.75 3.60 3.36
N TYR A 33 7.51 3.43 2.28
CA TYR A 33 8.68 4.23 1.98
C TYR A 33 8.55 4.78 0.56
N ASP A 34 8.64 6.11 0.45
CA ASP A 34 8.85 6.80 -0.83
C ASP A 34 10.34 6.74 -1.17
N ILE A 35 10.67 5.87 -2.12
CA ILE A 35 12.03 5.66 -2.61
C ILE A 35 12.16 6.14 -4.05
N ALA A 36 11.22 6.99 -4.51
CA ALA A 36 11.27 7.57 -5.83
C ALA A 36 12.58 8.34 -6.05
N HIS A 37 13.14 8.17 -7.24
CA HIS A 37 14.37 8.83 -7.64
C HIS A 37 14.39 9.09 -9.14
N ASP A 38 15.24 10.03 -9.53
CA ASP A 38 15.54 10.28 -10.92
C ASP A 38 16.35 9.11 -11.48
N GLY A 39 15.90 8.52 -12.59
CA GLY A 39 16.56 7.40 -13.26
C GLY A 39 15.59 6.30 -13.69
N GLU A 40 16.15 5.32 -14.37
CA GLU A 40 15.44 4.10 -14.79
C GLU A 40 15.81 2.95 -13.86
N GLY A 41 14.81 2.10 -13.57
CA GLY A 41 15.04 0.83 -12.90
C GLY A 41 15.93 -0.11 -13.75
N PRO A 42 16.38 -1.24 -13.19
CA PRO A 42 17.27 -2.18 -13.88
C PRO A 42 16.69 -2.72 -15.20
N ASN A 43 15.37 -2.62 -15.42
CA ASN A 43 14.71 -3.01 -16.67
C ASN A 43 14.15 -1.81 -17.47
N GLY A 44 14.59 -0.58 -17.21
CA GLY A 44 14.04 0.61 -17.88
C GLY A 44 12.74 1.12 -17.26
N GLU A 45 12.43 0.74 -16.01
CA GLU A 45 11.17 1.12 -15.35
C GLU A 45 11.20 2.59 -14.88
N ASP A 46 10.06 3.27 -14.92
CA ASP A 46 9.91 4.61 -14.35
C ASP A 46 9.89 4.54 -12.82
N CYS A 47 10.94 5.09 -12.19
CA CYS A 47 11.10 5.13 -10.74
C CYS A 47 10.58 6.42 -10.09
N SER A 48 9.95 7.33 -10.85
CA SER A 48 9.47 8.63 -10.33
C SER A 48 8.35 8.53 -9.29
N GLY A 49 7.66 7.39 -9.24
CA GLY A 49 6.61 7.08 -8.27
C GLY A 49 6.90 5.83 -7.42
N LEU A 50 8.16 5.41 -7.32
CA LEU A 50 8.51 4.15 -6.67
C LEU A 50 8.24 4.20 -5.16
N THR A 51 7.40 3.28 -4.69
CA THR A 51 7.10 3.10 -3.27
C THR A 51 7.28 1.64 -2.86
N CYS A 52 7.80 1.42 -1.66
CA CYS A 52 7.88 0.09 -1.06
C CYS A 52 6.99 0.07 0.20
N SER A 53 5.98 -0.80 0.23
CA SER A 53 5.02 -0.88 1.34
C SER A 53 4.87 -2.30 1.87
N THR A 54 4.80 -2.42 3.19
CA THR A 54 4.58 -3.67 3.92
C THR A 54 3.37 -3.51 4.82
N LEU A 55 2.48 -4.50 4.80
CA LEU A 55 1.32 -4.60 5.69
C LEU A 55 1.31 -6.02 6.28
N LEU A 56 1.35 -6.13 7.60
CA LEU A 56 1.32 -7.39 8.33
C LEU A 56 0.08 -7.50 9.23
N PRO A 57 -0.53 -8.69 9.34
CA PRO A 57 -1.57 -8.97 10.32
C PRO A 57 -0.98 -9.16 11.72
N ASP A 58 -1.85 -9.16 12.74
CA ASP A 58 -1.53 -9.61 14.09
C ASP A 58 -1.45 -11.15 14.19
N GLY A 59 -1.26 -11.65 15.42
CA GLY A 59 -1.16 -13.08 15.73
C GLY A 59 -2.42 -13.90 15.41
N ASP A 60 -3.57 -13.25 15.26
CA ASP A 60 -4.84 -13.89 14.87
C ASP A 60 -5.08 -13.83 13.34
N GLY A 61 -4.09 -13.35 12.57
CA GLY A 61 -4.22 -13.15 11.14
C GLY A 61 -5.09 -11.94 10.77
N LYS A 62 -5.41 -11.06 11.72
CA LYS A 62 -6.23 -9.87 11.49
C LYS A 62 -5.35 -8.65 11.25
N HIS A 63 -5.66 -7.91 10.19
CA HIS A 63 -5.04 -6.61 9.99
C HIS A 63 -5.77 -5.56 10.82
N LYS A 64 -5.03 -4.57 11.31
CA LYS A 64 -5.63 -3.39 11.94
C LYS A 64 -6.37 -2.56 10.88
N ASP A 65 -7.65 -2.27 11.08
CA ASP A 65 -8.50 -1.62 10.07
C ASP A 65 -7.90 -0.33 9.50
N VAL A 66 -7.36 0.54 10.35
CA VAL A 66 -6.74 1.80 9.91
C VAL A 66 -5.51 1.56 9.02
N PHE A 67 -4.76 0.48 9.23
CA PHE A 67 -3.62 0.12 8.39
C PHE A 67 -4.06 -0.39 7.02
N VAL A 68 -5.15 -1.16 6.97
CA VAL A 68 -5.77 -1.60 5.70
C VAL A 68 -6.23 -0.39 4.89
N GLN A 69 -6.92 0.56 5.53
CA GLN A 69 -7.39 1.79 4.90
C GLN A 69 -6.22 2.64 4.38
N ALA A 70 -5.19 2.85 5.21
CA ALA A 70 -3.99 3.60 4.81
C ALA A 70 -3.27 2.94 3.62
N ASN A 71 -3.04 1.61 3.68
CA ASN A 71 -2.40 0.89 2.60
C ASN A 71 -3.22 0.95 1.29
N ALA A 72 -4.55 0.84 1.37
CA ALA A 72 -5.42 0.96 0.22
C ALA A 72 -5.35 2.37 -0.41
N HIS A 73 -5.28 3.42 0.41
CA HIS A 73 -5.13 4.80 -0.05
C HIS A 73 -3.77 5.04 -0.72
N ILE A 74 -2.69 4.57 -0.11
CA ILE A 74 -1.32 4.70 -0.64
C ILE A 74 -1.19 3.98 -1.98
N ARG A 75 -1.67 2.73 -2.09
CA ARG A 75 -1.60 1.95 -3.34
C ARG A 75 -2.41 2.55 -4.50
N ARG A 76 -3.30 3.49 -4.23
CA ARG A 76 -4.07 4.23 -5.25
C ARG A 76 -3.42 5.57 -5.61
N GLY A 77 -2.18 5.82 -5.17
CA GLY A 77 -1.50 7.10 -5.35
C GLY A 77 -2.21 8.24 -4.61
N GLY A 78 -2.78 7.95 -3.44
CA GLY A 78 -3.56 8.93 -2.67
C GLY A 78 -4.94 9.26 -3.26
N ARG A 79 -5.37 8.55 -4.32
CA ARG A 79 -6.72 8.76 -4.87
C ARG A 79 -7.77 8.13 -3.95
N PRO A 80 -8.81 8.88 -3.56
CA PRO A 80 -9.90 8.33 -2.78
C PRO A 80 -10.59 7.18 -3.53
N ALA A 81 -11.21 6.27 -2.76
CA ALA A 81 -12.10 5.28 -3.36
C ALA A 81 -13.29 6.01 -3.99
N PRO A 82 -13.62 5.78 -5.27
CA PRO A 82 -14.85 6.32 -5.81
C PRO A 82 -16.03 5.70 -5.06
N MET A 83 -17.00 6.54 -4.68
CA MET A 83 -18.26 6.05 -4.12
C MET A 83 -19.14 5.58 -5.29
N MET A 84 -19.61 4.34 -5.21
CA MET A 84 -20.50 3.76 -6.21
C MET A 84 -21.93 3.74 -5.67
N ILE A 85 -22.83 4.47 -6.31
CA ILE A 85 -24.26 4.51 -5.98
C ILE A 85 -25.01 3.71 -7.04
N THR A 86 -25.63 2.61 -6.64
CA THR A 86 -26.54 1.84 -7.50
C THR A 86 -27.97 2.21 -7.14
N THR A 87 -28.74 2.71 -8.10
CA THR A 87 -30.16 3.02 -7.95
C THR A 87 -30.97 1.98 -8.72
N GLU A 88 -31.91 1.32 -8.04
CA GLU A 88 -32.89 0.43 -8.67
C GLU A 88 -34.22 1.17 -8.82
N HIS A 89 -34.73 1.25 -10.05
CA HIS A 89 -35.96 1.94 -10.38
C HIS A 89 -37.16 1.00 -10.22
N GLY A 90 -38.36 1.56 -10.09
CA GLY A 90 -39.60 0.78 -9.90
C GLY A 90 -39.95 -0.13 -11.09
N ASP A 91 -39.34 0.07 -12.26
CA ASP A 91 -39.45 -0.78 -13.45
C ASP A 91 -38.40 -1.90 -13.49
N GLY A 92 -37.58 -2.06 -12.45
CA GLY A 92 -36.53 -3.06 -12.35
C GLY A 92 -35.21 -2.69 -13.06
N THR A 93 -35.15 -1.53 -13.72
CA THR A 93 -33.89 -1.04 -14.30
C THR A 93 -32.94 -0.55 -13.21
N LYS A 94 -31.63 -0.58 -13.50
CA LYS A 94 -30.57 -0.15 -12.57
C LYS A 94 -29.71 0.93 -13.21
N SER A 95 -29.42 1.98 -12.46
CA SER A 95 -28.40 2.98 -12.80
C SER A 95 -27.24 2.94 -11.81
N MET A 96 -26.03 3.19 -12.30
CA MET A 96 -24.82 3.22 -11.48
C MET A 96 -24.16 4.60 -11.64
N THR A 97 -23.98 5.31 -10.53
CA THR A 97 -23.29 6.60 -10.49
C THR A 97 -21.97 6.44 -9.73
N ALA A 98 -20.87 6.84 -10.34
CA ALA A 98 -19.57 6.96 -9.67
C ALA A 98 -19.37 8.41 -9.21
N VAL A 99 -19.16 8.61 -7.91
CA VAL A 99 -18.71 9.88 -7.34
C VAL A 99 -17.20 9.76 -7.12
N LEU A 100 -16.43 10.53 -7.89
CA LEU A 100 -14.96 10.53 -7.88
C LEU A 100 -14.41 11.49 -6.82
#